data_AF-A0A0B4FM19-F1
#
_entry.id   AF-A0A0B4FM19-F1
#
_cell.length_a   1.000
_cell.length_b   1.000
_cell.length_c   1.000
_cell.angle_alpha   90.00
_cell.angle_beta   90.00
_cell.angle_gamma   90.00
#
_symmetry.space_group_name_H-M   'P 1'
#
loop_
_entity.id
_entity.type
_entity.pdbx_description
1 polymer ?
#
loop_
_entity_poly.entity_id
_entity_poly.type
_entity_poly.pdbx_seq_one_letter_code
_entity_poly.pdbx_strand_id
1 'polypeptide(L)'
;VITGPGADVIANRIPVDEREYYSTEIFTSETYFFGGRVSRTQSAFTLVNDKSKTLTTYNIGSTSVGFGLLDIGGSAGVGFYTDETVEDLSKLTISVGGSIAVAGYGRGTDLLFKKSSYIPRGVRIYGGKGISSPIPFDVHVTFIEIGNPKNIKKDRKAYDVYKRFMEKSRETGGEW
;
A
#
# COMPACT_ATOMS: atom_id res chain seq x y z
N VAL A 1 -21.99 2.84 -11.04
CA VAL A 1 -21.08 3.21 -12.15
C VAL A 1 -21.07 4.72 -12.21
N ILE A 2 -19.94 5.37 -11.90
CA ILE A 2 -19.85 6.84 -11.92
C ILE A 2 -19.38 7.22 -13.33
N THR A 3 -20.29 7.67 -14.17
CA THR A 3 -20.01 8.18 -15.52
C THR A 3 -20.46 9.63 -15.59
N GLY A 4 -19.50 10.54 -15.63
CA GLY A 4 -19.73 11.96 -15.85
C GLY A 4 -18.43 12.65 -16.27
N PRO A 5 -18.48 13.85 -16.89
CA PRO A 5 -17.35 14.53 -17.52
C PRO A 5 -16.16 14.87 -16.60
N GLY A 6 -16.27 14.61 -15.29
CA GLY A 6 -15.20 14.76 -14.31
C GLY A 6 -14.50 13.46 -13.90
N ALA A 7 -15.02 12.28 -14.28
CA ALA A 7 -14.38 11.00 -13.98
C ALA A 7 -13.12 10.78 -14.82
N ASP A 8 -13.16 11.16 -16.11
CA ASP A 8 -11.99 11.17 -17.01
C ASP A 8 -10.93 12.18 -16.59
N VAL A 9 -11.35 13.30 -15.97
CA VAL A 9 -10.43 14.37 -15.55
C VAL A 9 -9.58 13.91 -14.35
N ILE A 10 -10.08 13.06 -13.46
CA ILE A 10 -9.30 12.57 -12.31
C ILE A 10 -8.36 11.43 -12.70
N ALA A 11 -8.78 10.55 -13.62
CA ALA A 11 -7.95 9.46 -14.13
C ALA A 11 -6.81 9.96 -15.06
N ASN A 12 -7.05 11.04 -15.82
CA ASN A 12 -6.08 11.57 -16.80
C ASN A 12 -5.32 12.84 -16.36
N ARG A 13 -5.61 13.45 -15.19
CA ARG A 13 -4.87 14.65 -14.70
C ARG A 13 -3.57 14.36 -13.98
N ILE A 14 -3.18 13.12 -13.86
CA ILE A 14 -1.86 12.81 -13.32
C ILE A 14 -1.06 12.30 -14.50
N PRO A 15 -0.32 13.19 -15.20
CA PRO A 15 0.62 12.73 -16.21
C PRO A 15 1.57 11.78 -15.51
N VAL A 16 1.56 10.52 -15.92
CA VAL A 16 2.54 9.53 -15.43
C VAL A 16 3.96 10.01 -15.74
N ASP A 17 4.08 10.89 -16.74
CA ASP A 17 5.33 11.49 -17.18
C ASP A 17 5.81 12.66 -16.30
N GLU A 18 4.96 13.19 -15.40
CA GLU A 18 5.35 14.20 -14.39
C GLU A 18 5.61 13.60 -12.99
N ARG A 19 5.25 12.33 -12.77
CA ARG A 19 5.59 11.62 -11.52
C ARG A 19 7.01 11.10 -11.62
N GLU A 20 7.92 11.82 -10.98
CA GLU A 20 9.35 11.49 -10.97
C GLU A 20 9.67 10.19 -10.17
N TYR A 21 8.69 9.68 -9.39
CA TYR A 21 8.78 8.54 -8.50
C TYR A 21 7.43 7.84 -8.32
N TYR A 22 7.45 6.51 -8.21
CA TYR A 22 6.33 5.76 -7.64
C TYR A 22 6.84 4.57 -6.83
N SER A 23 6.14 4.26 -5.75
CA SER A 23 6.43 3.08 -4.95
C SER A 23 5.21 2.19 -4.82
N THR A 24 5.44 0.89 -4.99
CA THR A 24 4.45 -0.17 -4.80
C THR A 24 4.92 -1.12 -3.72
N GLU A 25 3.97 -1.70 -3.02
CA GLU A 25 4.20 -2.67 -1.97
C GLU A 25 3.40 -3.94 -2.26
N ILE A 26 3.98 -5.09 -1.94
CA ILE A 26 3.26 -6.33 -1.67
C ILE A 26 3.49 -6.65 -0.20
N PHE A 27 2.43 -6.93 0.55
CA PHE A 27 2.55 -7.20 1.98
C PHE A 27 1.70 -8.37 2.44
N THR A 28 2.12 -8.95 3.55
CA THR A 28 1.34 -9.86 4.38
C THR A 28 1.24 -9.29 5.78
N SER A 29 0.10 -9.48 6.45
CA SER A 29 -0.14 -8.97 7.79
C SER A 29 -0.87 -9.97 8.66
N GLU A 30 -0.48 -10.05 9.92
CA GLU A 30 -1.13 -10.81 10.97
C GLU A 30 -1.69 -9.84 11.99
N THR A 31 -2.95 -10.01 12.39
CA THR A 31 -3.63 -9.17 13.38
C THR A 31 -4.08 -10.01 14.57
N TYR A 32 -3.94 -9.44 15.76
CA TYR A 32 -4.35 -9.97 17.05
C TYR A 32 -5.13 -8.91 17.84
N PHE A 33 -5.99 -9.35 18.76
CA PHE A 33 -6.80 -8.45 19.60
C PHE A 33 -6.61 -8.75 21.09
N PHE A 34 -6.16 -7.76 21.85
CA PHE A 34 -5.95 -7.85 23.31
C PHE A 34 -6.50 -6.60 24.03
N GLY A 35 -7.79 -6.30 23.83
CA GLY A 35 -8.39 -5.02 24.28
C GLY A 35 -8.05 -3.82 23.38
N GLY A 36 -7.30 -4.08 22.31
CA GLY A 36 -6.96 -3.18 21.21
C GLY A 36 -6.36 -4.02 20.07
N ARG A 37 -6.32 -3.45 18.86
CA ARG A 37 -5.78 -4.12 17.67
C ARG A 37 -4.26 -4.05 17.70
N VAL A 38 -3.59 -5.18 17.51
CA VAL A 38 -2.14 -5.25 17.33
C VAL A 38 -1.88 -6.01 16.04
N SER A 39 -1.04 -5.49 15.15
CA SER A 39 -0.66 -6.19 13.94
C SER A 39 0.83 -6.20 13.66
N ARG A 40 1.26 -7.21 12.91
CA ARG A 40 2.60 -7.35 12.36
C ARG A 40 2.48 -7.48 10.84
N THR A 41 3.22 -6.66 10.11
CA THR A 41 3.20 -6.64 8.65
C THR A 41 4.61 -6.84 8.11
N GLN A 42 4.72 -7.69 7.10
CA GLN A 42 5.93 -7.87 6.31
C GLN A 42 5.66 -7.37 4.90
N SER A 43 6.54 -6.49 4.42
CA SER A 43 6.34 -5.75 3.19
C SER A 43 7.57 -5.88 2.29
N ALA A 44 7.33 -6.10 1.00
CA ALA A 44 8.31 -5.99 -0.06
C ALA A 44 7.94 -4.78 -0.93
N PHE A 45 8.83 -3.80 -0.99
CA PHE A 45 8.64 -2.57 -1.74
C PHE A 45 9.44 -2.59 -3.03
N THR A 46 8.85 -2.02 -4.07
CA THR A 46 9.52 -1.59 -5.29
C THR A 46 9.36 -0.08 -5.41
N LEU A 47 10.47 0.63 -5.54
CA LEU A 47 10.54 2.06 -5.76
C LEU A 47 11.22 2.32 -7.09
N VAL A 48 10.58 3.06 -7.96
CA VAL A 48 11.18 3.47 -9.23
C VAL A 48 11.40 4.96 -9.23
N ASN A 49 12.60 5.33 -9.68
CA ASN A 49 13.10 6.68 -9.71
C ASN A 49 13.53 6.99 -11.14
N ASP A 50 12.73 7.80 -11.84
CA ASP A 50 12.93 8.13 -13.23
C ASP A 50 14.08 9.13 -13.44
N LYS A 51 14.46 9.91 -12.42
CA LYS A 51 15.61 10.83 -12.49
C LYS A 51 16.94 10.08 -12.53
N SER A 52 17.12 9.16 -11.59
CA SER A 52 18.36 8.39 -11.47
C SER A 52 18.37 7.12 -12.29
N LYS A 53 17.26 6.85 -13.01
CA LYS A 53 17.05 5.67 -13.87
C LYS A 53 17.30 4.38 -13.12
N THR A 54 16.75 4.28 -11.92
CA THR A 54 16.99 3.14 -11.02
C THR A 54 15.69 2.60 -10.46
N LEU A 55 15.66 1.28 -10.31
CA LEU A 55 14.64 0.54 -9.59
C LEU A 55 15.28 0.05 -8.28
N THR A 56 14.65 0.37 -7.15
CA THR A 56 15.10 -0.02 -5.82
C THR A 56 14.10 -0.98 -5.21
N THR A 57 14.54 -2.15 -4.77
CA THR A 57 13.73 -3.08 -3.99
C THR A 57 14.25 -3.21 -2.58
N TYR A 58 13.36 -3.39 -1.61
CA TYR A 58 13.72 -3.59 -0.21
C TYR A 58 12.56 -4.20 0.57
N ASN A 59 12.87 -4.77 1.73
CA ASN A 59 11.87 -5.32 2.64
C ASN A 59 11.79 -4.48 3.91
N ILE A 60 10.58 -4.28 4.43
CA ILE A 60 10.34 -3.62 5.72
C ILE A 60 9.37 -4.48 6.52
N GLY A 61 9.66 -4.65 7.80
CA GLY A 61 8.69 -5.12 8.77
C GLY A 61 8.11 -3.94 9.53
N SER A 62 6.82 -3.97 9.86
CA SER A 62 6.19 -2.99 10.74
C SER A 62 5.30 -3.64 11.77
N THR A 63 5.21 -3.01 12.93
CA THR A 63 4.22 -3.33 13.96
C THR A 63 3.22 -2.19 14.04
N SER A 64 1.96 -2.49 14.34
CA SER A 64 0.98 -1.43 14.58
C SER A 64 0.09 -1.73 15.76
N VAL A 65 -0.37 -0.66 16.41
CA VAL A 65 -1.35 -0.71 17.49
C VAL A 65 -2.48 0.25 17.18
N GLY A 66 -3.72 -0.12 17.45
CA GLY A 66 -4.84 0.72 17.07
C GLY A 66 -6.17 0.35 17.69
N PHE A 67 -7.16 1.14 17.31
CA PHE A 67 -8.55 0.99 17.69
C PHE A 67 -9.33 0.45 16.50
N GLY A 68 -10.18 -0.54 16.76
CA GLY A 68 -11.00 -1.22 15.77
C GLY A 68 -11.81 -2.32 16.45
N LEU A 69 -12.74 -2.92 15.72
CA LEU A 69 -13.49 -4.07 16.19
C LEU A 69 -12.58 -5.31 16.29
N LEU A 70 -13.09 -6.36 16.93
CA LEU A 70 -12.35 -7.59 17.18
C LEU A 70 -11.90 -8.21 15.85
N ASP A 71 -10.60 -8.10 15.55
CA ASP A 71 -9.98 -8.65 14.34
C ASP A 71 -8.81 -9.55 14.73
N ILE A 72 -8.92 -10.82 14.38
CA ILE A 72 -7.87 -11.83 14.53
C ILE A 72 -7.81 -12.59 13.21
N GLY A 73 -6.67 -12.54 12.54
CA GLY A 73 -6.54 -13.13 11.23
C GLY A 73 -5.28 -12.76 10.47
N GLY A 74 -5.19 -13.28 9.26
CA GLY A 74 -4.13 -13.00 8.30
C GLY A 74 -4.67 -12.30 7.06
N SER A 75 -3.90 -11.38 6.50
CA SER A 75 -4.21 -10.70 5.25
C SER A 75 -2.99 -10.60 4.34
N ALA A 76 -3.25 -10.44 3.05
CA ALA A 76 -2.26 -10.09 2.05
C ALA A 76 -2.83 -9.01 1.14
N GLY A 77 -1.96 -8.16 0.62
CA GLY A 77 -2.41 -7.02 -0.15
C GLY A 77 -1.31 -6.33 -0.94
N VAL A 78 -1.74 -5.27 -1.60
CA VAL A 78 -0.89 -4.38 -2.38
C VAL A 78 -1.04 -2.95 -1.87
N GLY A 79 0.05 -2.20 -1.93
CA GLY A 79 0.09 -0.78 -1.57
C GLY A 79 0.64 0.08 -2.69
N PHE A 80 0.12 1.30 -2.80
CA PHE A 80 0.57 2.31 -3.75
C PHE A 80 0.86 3.60 -3.01
N TYR A 81 2.03 4.19 -3.29
CA TYR A 81 2.55 5.32 -2.53
C TYR A 81 3.03 6.43 -3.44
N THR A 82 2.84 7.66 -2.97
CA THR A 82 3.37 8.88 -3.59
C THR A 82 4.71 9.31 -2.99
N ASP A 83 5.26 8.54 -2.05
CA ASP A 83 6.52 8.86 -1.38
C ASP A 83 7.73 8.52 -2.26
N GLU A 84 8.75 9.37 -2.17
CA GLU A 84 9.85 9.45 -3.15
C GLU A 84 11.08 8.64 -2.74
N THR A 85 11.20 8.28 -1.45
CA THR A 85 12.37 7.62 -0.90
C THR A 85 12.01 6.55 0.12
N VAL A 86 12.97 5.65 0.39
CA VAL A 86 12.86 4.66 1.48
C VAL A 86 12.65 5.34 2.83
N GLU A 87 13.28 6.50 3.05
CA GLU A 87 13.14 7.29 4.28
C GLU A 87 11.77 7.97 4.37
N ASP A 88 11.18 8.37 3.25
CA ASP A 88 9.82 8.93 3.26
C ASP A 88 8.76 7.88 3.57
N LEU A 89 8.95 6.66 3.06
CA LEU A 89 8.07 5.54 3.34
C LEU A 89 8.15 5.10 4.80
N SER A 90 9.32 5.21 5.44
CA SER A 90 9.44 4.93 6.89
C SER A 90 8.77 5.99 7.78
N LYS A 91 8.38 7.14 7.22
CA LYS A 91 7.63 8.20 7.94
C LYS A 91 6.12 7.99 7.90
N LEU A 92 5.62 6.92 7.27
CA LEU A 92 4.21 6.54 7.30
C LEU A 92 3.87 5.92 8.65
N THR A 93 3.30 6.72 9.55
CA THR A 93 3.11 6.35 10.95
C THR A 93 1.65 6.13 11.32
N ILE A 94 0.70 6.44 10.44
CA ILE A 94 -0.72 6.34 10.73
C ILE A 94 -1.40 5.65 9.55
N SER A 95 -2.25 4.66 9.83
CA SER A 95 -3.22 4.12 8.86
C SER A 95 -4.65 4.35 9.37
N VAL A 96 -5.52 4.79 8.47
CA VAL A 96 -6.97 4.86 8.68
C VAL A 96 -7.61 3.99 7.63
N GLY A 97 -8.36 2.98 8.07
CA GLY A 97 -8.83 1.93 7.19
C GLY A 97 -10.23 1.48 7.50
N GLY A 98 -10.79 0.75 6.55
CA GLY A 98 -12.07 0.09 6.68
C GLY A 98 -12.08 -1.22 5.94
N SER A 99 -12.78 -2.20 6.49
CA SER A 99 -12.92 -3.51 5.88
C SER A 99 -14.35 -4.04 5.98
N ILE A 100 -14.69 -4.93 5.05
CA ILE A 100 -15.92 -5.72 5.07
C ILE A 100 -15.54 -7.20 5.10
N ALA A 101 -16.16 -7.95 6.00
CA ALA A 101 -15.95 -9.38 6.18
C ALA A 101 -17.28 -10.14 6.07
N VAL A 102 -17.30 -11.16 5.21
CA VAL A 102 -18.44 -12.06 5.02
C VAL A 102 -17.93 -13.50 5.07
N ALA A 103 -18.57 -14.33 5.90
CA ALA A 103 -18.22 -15.75 6.07
C ALA A 103 -16.72 -16.00 6.38
N GLY A 104 -16.10 -15.13 7.18
CA GLY A 104 -14.69 -15.22 7.58
C GLY A 104 -13.67 -14.71 6.55
N TYR A 105 -14.13 -14.25 5.37
CA TYR A 105 -13.29 -13.63 4.35
C TYR A 105 -13.51 -12.13 4.32
N GLY A 106 -12.42 -11.37 4.46
CA GLY A 106 -12.41 -9.92 4.52
C GLY A 106 -11.76 -9.28 3.30
N ARG A 107 -12.23 -8.10 2.92
CA ARG A 107 -11.52 -7.17 2.02
C ARG A 107 -11.53 -5.78 2.64
N GLY A 108 -10.43 -5.06 2.51
CA GLY A 108 -10.31 -3.74 3.10
C GLY A 108 -9.42 -2.81 2.31
N THR A 109 -9.49 -1.55 2.69
CA THR A 109 -8.62 -0.50 2.18
C THR A 109 -8.19 0.41 3.32
N ASP A 110 -6.94 0.83 3.26
CA ASP A 110 -6.31 1.71 4.23
C ASP A 110 -5.70 2.91 3.52
N LEU A 111 -5.86 4.09 4.08
CA LEU A 111 -5.12 5.29 3.72
C LEU A 111 -3.97 5.49 4.72
N LEU A 112 -2.77 5.72 4.21
CA LEU A 112 -1.57 5.90 5.01
C LEU A 112 -1.14 7.37 5.06
N PHE A 113 -0.76 7.82 6.25
CA PHE A 113 -0.43 9.21 6.54
C PHE A 113 0.92 9.33 7.26
N LYS A 114 1.60 10.45 7.01
CA LYS A 114 2.73 10.90 7.82
C LYS A 114 2.19 11.64 9.05
N LYS A 115 2.89 11.57 10.19
CA LYS A 115 2.48 12.19 11.47
C LYS A 115 2.05 13.67 11.38
N SER A 116 2.65 14.44 10.47
CA SER A 116 2.41 15.88 10.29
C SER A 116 1.50 16.22 9.10
N SER A 117 0.91 15.23 8.42
CA SER A 117 0.16 15.43 7.18
C SER A 117 -1.23 14.81 7.24
N TYR A 118 -2.26 15.61 6.99
CA TYR A 118 -3.63 15.13 6.76
C TYR A 118 -3.88 14.67 5.32
N ILE A 119 -2.89 14.83 4.43
CA ILE A 119 -2.96 14.34 3.06
C ILE A 119 -2.47 12.89 3.03
N PRO A 120 -3.26 11.93 2.51
CA PRO A 120 -2.84 10.54 2.32
C PRO A 120 -1.61 10.47 1.41
N ARG A 121 -0.63 9.66 1.80
CA ARG A 121 0.61 9.42 1.05
C ARG A 121 0.71 8.01 0.48
N GLY A 122 -0.18 7.13 0.91
CA GLY A 122 -0.37 5.83 0.31
C GLY A 122 -1.76 5.29 0.50
N VAL A 123 -2.08 4.29 -0.29
CA VAL A 123 -3.28 3.47 -0.16
C VAL A 123 -2.88 2.00 -0.17
N ARG A 124 -3.45 1.20 0.72
CA ARG A 124 -3.38 -0.26 0.68
C ARG A 124 -4.75 -0.83 0.35
N ILE A 125 -4.73 -1.95 -0.37
CA ILE A 125 -5.89 -2.77 -0.66
C ILE A 125 -5.51 -4.20 -0.30
N TYR A 126 -6.34 -4.86 0.51
CA TYR A 126 -6.03 -6.20 1.00
C TYR A 126 -7.26 -7.10 1.06
N GLY A 127 -6.98 -8.39 0.99
CA GLY A 127 -7.92 -9.46 1.31
C GLY A 127 -7.34 -10.31 2.43
N GLY A 128 -8.19 -10.84 3.28
CA GLY A 128 -7.75 -11.65 4.40
C GLY A 128 -8.77 -12.68 4.83
N LYS A 129 -8.33 -13.55 5.73
CA LYS A 129 -9.17 -14.49 6.44
C LYS A 129 -8.95 -14.33 7.93
N GLY A 130 -10.04 -14.25 8.66
CA GLY A 130 -10.01 -14.07 10.10
C GLY A 130 -11.13 -14.81 10.79
N ILE A 131 -11.22 -14.61 12.10
CA ILE A 131 -12.35 -15.08 12.90
C ILE A 131 -13.57 -14.26 12.50
N SER A 132 -14.70 -14.95 12.27
CA SER A 132 -15.96 -14.30 11.92
C SER A 132 -16.40 -13.37 13.05
N SER A 133 -16.36 -12.06 12.80
CA SER A 133 -17.02 -11.06 13.64
C SER A 133 -18.53 -11.09 13.37
N PRO A 134 -19.39 -10.91 14.39
CA PRO A 134 -20.83 -10.72 14.20
C PRO A 134 -21.14 -9.39 13.49
N ILE A 135 -20.19 -8.46 13.45
CA ILE A 135 -20.31 -7.19 12.71
C ILE A 135 -19.52 -7.35 11.40
N PRO A 136 -20.17 -7.28 10.22
CA PRO A 136 -19.54 -7.57 8.95
C PRO A 136 -18.69 -6.40 8.41
N PHE A 137 -18.64 -5.27 9.09
CA PHE A 137 -17.82 -4.12 8.71
C PHE A 137 -16.96 -3.65 9.89
N ASP A 138 -15.79 -3.12 9.59
CA ASP A 138 -14.86 -2.56 10.56
C ASP A 138 -14.31 -1.24 10.04
N VAL A 139 -14.12 -0.28 10.96
CA VAL A 139 -13.41 0.96 10.72
C VAL A 139 -12.36 1.07 11.81
N HIS A 140 -11.11 1.27 11.41
CA HIS A 140 -9.99 1.29 12.35
C HIS A 140 -9.00 2.41 12.07
N VAL A 141 -8.32 2.80 13.14
CA VAL A 141 -7.19 3.71 13.11
C VAL A 141 -6.03 3.02 13.80
N THR A 142 -4.89 2.94 13.12
CA THR A 142 -3.67 2.29 13.63
C THR A 142 -2.48 3.23 13.58
N PHE A 143 -1.67 3.16 14.63
CA PHE A 143 -0.36 3.81 14.71
C PHE A 143 0.69 2.77 14.38
N ILE A 144 1.50 3.08 13.37
CA ILE A 144 2.46 2.17 12.77
C ILE A 144 3.86 2.55 13.25
N GLU A 145 4.57 1.56 13.77
CA GLU A 145 6.00 1.60 13.98
C GLU A 145 6.69 0.83 12.86
N ILE A 146 7.39 1.56 12.00
CA ILE A 146 8.11 1.00 10.87
C ILE A 146 9.53 0.63 11.29
N GLY A 147 9.91 -0.62 11.05
CA GLY A 147 11.27 -1.10 11.27
C GLY A 147 12.23 -0.64 10.17
N ASN A 148 13.51 -0.95 10.36
CA ASN A 148 14.54 -0.56 9.39
C ASN A 148 14.43 -1.36 8.08
N PRO A 149 14.62 -0.70 6.91
CA PRO A 149 14.66 -1.37 5.62
C PRO A 149 15.82 -2.36 5.56
N LYS A 150 15.54 -3.54 4.98
CA LYS A 150 16.49 -4.63 4.78
C LYS A 150 16.57 -4.98 3.29
N ASN A 151 17.68 -5.62 2.91
CA ASN A 151 17.90 -6.11 1.54
C ASN A 151 17.72 -5.04 0.46
N ILE A 152 18.16 -3.80 0.72
CA ILE A 152 18.06 -2.71 -0.23
C ILE A 152 18.94 -3.03 -1.45
N LYS A 153 18.32 -3.18 -2.61
CA LYS A 153 18.98 -3.41 -3.89
C LYS A 153 18.58 -2.33 -4.86
N LYS A 154 19.56 -1.67 -5.47
CA LYS A 154 19.36 -0.62 -6.47
C LYS A 154 19.92 -1.08 -7.81
N ASP A 155 19.11 -1.10 -8.84
CA ASP A 155 19.45 -1.67 -10.14
C ASP A 155 18.95 -0.79 -11.31
N ARG A 156 19.86 -0.43 -12.22
CA ARG A 156 19.56 0.30 -13.46
C ARG A 156 19.07 -0.60 -14.58
N LYS A 157 19.56 -1.84 -14.68
CA LYS A 157 19.09 -2.80 -15.68
C LYS A 157 17.66 -3.20 -15.39
N ALA A 158 17.32 -3.41 -14.11
CA ALA A 158 15.95 -3.68 -13.70
C ALA A 158 15.01 -2.51 -14.04
N TYR A 159 15.49 -1.27 -13.93
CA TYR A 159 14.77 -0.08 -14.39
C TYR A 159 14.49 -0.12 -15.90
N ASP A 160 15.50 -0.42 -16.72
CA ASP A 160 15.32 -0.48 -18.17
C ASP A 160 14.31 -1.56 -18.59
N VAL A 161 14.35 -2.72 -17.94
CA VAL A 161 13.38 -3.82 -18.16
C VAL A 161 11.98 -3.37 -17.76
N TYR A 162 11.84 -2.77 -16.58
CA TYR A 162 10.57 -2.22 -16.12
C TYR A 162 10.02 -1.19 -17.12
N LYS A 163 10.85 -0.27 -17.59
CA LYS A 163 10.44 0.81 -18.50
C LYS A 163 9.91 0.25 -19.81
N ARG A 164 10.64 -0.69 -20.42
CA ARG A 164 10.22 -1.37 -21.66
C ARG A 164 8.91 -2.13 -21.47
N PHE A 165 8.75 -2.81 -20.33
CA PHE A 165 7.52 -3.51 -20.00
C PHE A 165 6.33 -2.55 -19.92
N MET A 166 6.49 -1.40 -19.27
CA MET A 166 5.43 -0.41 -19.16
C MET A 166 5.09 0.26 -20.49
N GLU A 167 6.10 0.57 -21.31
CA GLU A 167 5.92 1.11 -22.67
C GLU A 167 5.09 0.13 -23.50
N LYS A 168 5.47 -1.15 -23.53
CA LYS A 168 4.76 -2.19 -24.25
C LYS A 168 3.34 -2.40 -23.72
N SER A 169 3.14 -2.41 -22.40
CA SER A 169 1.81 -2.51 -21.77
C SER A 169 0.88 -1.37 -22.20
N ARG A 170 1.41 -0.15 -22.30
CA ARG A 170 0.63 1.01 -22.79
C ARG A 170 0.25 0.85 -24.26
N GLU A 171 1.17 0.34 -25.09
CA GLU A 171 0.90 0.09 -26.52
C GLU A 171 -0.17 -0.98 -26.73
N THR A 172 -0.18 -2.02 -25.90
CA THR A 172 -1.14 -3.14 -26.01
C THR A 172 -2.43 -2.93 -25.21
N GLY A 173 -2.59 -1.79 -24.52
CA GLY A 173 -3.74 -1.54 -23.64
C GLY A 173 -3.82 -2.51 -22.45
N GLY A 174 -2.69 -3.11 -22.05
CA GLY A 174 -2.63 -4.12 -21.00
C GLY A 174 -3.06 -5.53 -21.44
N GLU A 175 -3.24 -5.78 -22.74
CA GLU A 175 -3.37 -7.13 -23.29
C GLU A 175 -1.98 -7.79 -23.37
N TRP A 176 -1.87 -9.02 -22.87
CA TRP A 176 -0.64 -9.82 -22.78
C TRP A 176 -0.75 -11.09 -23.60
#